data_AF-A0A1J5IWI3-F1
#
_entry.id   AF-A0A1J5IWI3-F1
#
_cell.length_a   1.000
_cell.length_b   1.000
_cell.length_c   1.000
_cell.angle_alpha   90.00
_cell.angle_beta   90.00
_cell.angle_gamma   90.00
#
_symmetry.space_group_name_H-M   'P 1'
#
loop_
_entity.id
_entity.type
_entity.pdbx_description
1 polymer ?
#
loop_
_entity_poly.entity_id
_entity_poly.type
_entity_poly.pdbx_seq_one_letter_code
_entity_poly.pdbx_strand_id
1 'polypeptide(L)'
;MNHYFNRIASLFLGLTIILMQGCAATGETMITLLETPTVEASANRSAVGASELRVNNYIINHMPISADAEWPELVNKEATDEQNRIVRNGLKEDPWFATRHYSDPVQRKMLGGSISPGISPLTYDAYKKISILYGSDSANWPNVLKYSSDLDQFLEFVDSNEKQPLPVEAKQAKLYPNIYTALISLMPVNFQKDLKVSNQEMQQAFSEVAKLKAEKADIKHRLDEDNQTNDDPLDEDEIKILEEQVEVLEVQIEEKEKIADEKQDINFTLLDSAVEKLEGEITLTPENVALARNIQQALESVKSASLESGTLYTLSLASLIGKNTLANFDKELLSLAEATAYVPVSKRHLMKQRIVRLKDNLLYLFPSIGMGSYYAIKQYNLASKYSSVTEVIISASDAQSEMNASSTSVESAVVQQNL
;
A
#
# COMPACT_ATOMS: atom_id res chain seq x y z
N MET A 1 18.78 3.67 27.56
CA MET A 1 19.35 3.14 26.30
C MET A 1 18.86 1.74 25.92
N ASN A 2 19.01 0.69 26.74
CA ASN A 2 18.65 -0.70 26.33
C ASN A 2 17.16 -1.09 26.40
N HIS A 3 16.29 -0.35 27.10
CA HIS A 3 14.87 -0.72 27.24
C HIS A 3 13.95 -0.15 26.15
N TYR A 4 14.32 0.97 25.51
CA TYR A 4 13.55 1.59 24.42
C TYR A 4 13.78 0.90 23.06
N PHE A 5 15.02 0.49 22.78
CA PHE A 5 15.38 -0.29 21.59
C PHE A 5 14.63 -1.63 21.52
N ASN A 6 14.44 -2.30 22.67
CA ASN A 6 13.76 -3.59 22.72
C ASN A 6 12.24 -3.51 22.51
N ARG A 7 11.59 -2.37 22.78
CA ARG A 7 10.14 -2.20 22.55
C ARG A 7 9.80 -1.84 21.10
N ILE A 8 10.63 -1.03 20.45
CA ILE A 8 10.51 -0.78 19.01
C ILE A 8 10.85 -2.07 18.24
N ALA A 9 11.91 -2.78 18.61
CA ALA A 9 12.29 -4.02 17.94
C ALA A 9 11.26 -5.15 18.09
N SER A 10 10.49 -5.23 19.19
CA SER A 10 9.52 -6.32 19.40
C SER A 10 8.17 -6.12 18.69
N LEU A 11 7.72 -4.87 18.52
CA LEU A 11 6.60 -4.55 17.62
C LEU A 11 6.97 -4.75 16.15
N PHE A 12 8.22 -4.48 15.77
CA PHE A 12 8.71 -4.68 14.40
C PHE A 12 9.13 -6.12 14.07
N LEU A 13 9.62 -6.91 15.04
CA LEU A 13 10.04 -8.30 14.79
C LEU A 13 8.87 -9.18 14.33
N GLY A 14 7.67 -8.95 14.87
CA GLY A 14 6.44 -9.64 14.45
C GLY A 14 6.01 -9.30 13.02
N LEU A 15 6.26 -8.06 12.55
CA LEU A 15 6.03 -7.64 11.17
C LEU A 15 7.08 -8.22 10.21
N THR A 16 8.37 -8.25 10.56
CA THR A 16 9.44 -8.69 9.64
C THR A 16 9.35 -10.15 9.19
N ILE A 17 8.77 -11.05 9.98
CA ILE A 17 8.72 -12.48 9.64
C ILE A 17 7.58 -12.81 8.66
N ILE A 18 6.53 -11.98 8.59
CA ILE A 18 5.39 -12.19 7.68
C ILE A 18 5.57 -11.41 6.36
N LEU A 19 6.29 -10.29 6.36
CA LEU A 19 6.35 -9.35 5.23
C LEU A 19 7.39 -9.68 4.14
N MET A 20 8.32 -10.62 4.36
CA MET A 20 9.41 -10.93 3.41
C MET A 20 9.08 -12.03 2.39
N GLN A 21 7.82 -12.17 1.98
CA GLN A 21 7.45 -13.16 0.96
C GLN A 21 7.42 -12.51 -0.43
N GLY A 22 8.31 -12.93 -1.33
CA GLY A 22 8.32 -12.54 -2.74
C GLY A 22 9.68 -12.05 -3.28
N CYS A 23 9.91 -12.26 -4.58
CA CYS A 23 11.15 -11.85 -5.25
C CYS A 23 11.35 -10.33 -5.27
N ALA A 24 10.27 -9.54 -5.41
CA ALA A 24 10.34 -8.08 -5.43
C ALA A 24 10.72 -7.50 -4.06
N ALA A 25 10.12 -7.99 -2.97
CA ALA A 25 10.46 -7.59 -1.60
C ALA A 25 11.90 -7.97 -1.20
N THR A 26 12.37 -9.15 -1.63
CA THR A 26 13.77 -9.56 -1.44
C THR A 26 14.72 -8.65 -2.21
N GLY A 27 14.39 -8.32 -3.46
CA GLY A 27 15.15 -7.37 -4.28
C GLY A 27 15.22 -5.98 -3.64
N GLU A 28 14.10 -5.47 -3.13
CA GLU A 28 14.05 -4.19 -2.42
C GLU A 28 14.96 -4.17 -1.18
N THR A 29 14.96 -5.25 -0.41
CA THR A 29 15.81 -5.39 0.78
C THR A 29 17.30 -5.31 0.43
N MET A 30 17.73 -6.03 -0.62
CA MET A 30 19.12 -5.98 -1.07
C MET A 30 19.51 -4.60 -1.59
N ILE A 31 18.63 -3.95 -2.37
CA ILE A 31 18.86 -2.59 -2.86
C ILE A 31 19.03 -1.63 -1.68
N THR A 32 18.11 -1.68 -0.71
CA THR A 32 18.14 -0.80 0.47
C THR A 32 19.42 -0.96 1.29
N LEU A 33 19.96 -2.18 1.38
CA LEU A 33 21.21 -2.43 2.11
C LEU A 33 22.41 -1.77 1.42
N LEU A 34 22.48 -1.85 0.09
CA LEU A 34 23.66 -1.44 -0.70
C LEU A 34 23.60 0.00 -1.21
N GLU A 35 22.41 0.61 -1.26
CA GLU A 35 22.22 1.96 -1.77
C GLU A 35 22.88 3.02 -0.87
N THR A 36 23.21 4.16 -1.49
CA THR A 36 23.57 5.38 -0.76
C THR A 36 22.43 5.79 0.17
N PRO A 37 22.67 5.83 1.50
CA PRO A 37 21.65 6.26 2.45
C PRO A 37 21.34 7.73 2.25
N THR A 38 20.10 8.01 1.86
CA THR A 38 19.57 9.38 1.68
C THR A 38 18.17 9.44 2.27
N VAL A 39 17.83 10.58 2.85
CA VAL A 39 16.48 10.89 3.32
C VAL A 39 15.53 10.81 2.13
N GLU A 40 15.96 11.27 0.95
CA GLU A 40 15.16 11.17 -0.26
C GLU A 40 14.86 9.73 -0.67
N ALA A 41 15.83 8.80 -0.57
CA ALA A 41 15.56 7.39 -0.88
C ALA A 41 14.53 6.78 0.10
N SER A 42 14.66 7.04 1.40
CA SER A 42 13.68 6.61 2.40
C SER A 42 12.31 7.27 2.19
N ALA A 43 12.27 8.55 1.83
CA ALA A 43 11.03 9.26 1.54
C ALA A 43 10.36 8.73 0.28
N ASN A 44 11.09 8.50 -0.81
CA ASN A 44 10.53 7.91 -2.02
C ASN A 44 10.00 6.50 -1.76
N ARG A 45 10.72 5.70 -0.97
CA ARG A 45 10.31 4.34 -0.60
C ARG A 45 9.00 4.33 0.20
N SER A 46 8.91 5.16 1.24
CA SER A 46 7.66 5.37 1.99
C SER A 46 6.52 5.92 1.12
N ALA A 47 6.81 6.80 0.15
CA ALA A 47 5.80 7.32 -0.79
C ALA A 47 5.27 6.28 -1.77
N VAL A 48 6.12 5.38 -2.25
CA VAL A 48 5.68 4.21 -3.02
C VAL A 48 4.80 3.31 -2.15
N GLY A 49 5.17 3.06 -0.89
CA GLY A 49 4.34 2.31 0.05
C GLY A 49 2.97 2.96 0.25
N ALA A 50 2.93 4.28 0.46
CA ALA A 50 1.68 5.02 0.59
C ALA A 50 0.82 4.91 -0.67
N SER A 51 1.45 4.94 -1.84
CA SER A 51 0.76 4.81 -3.12
C SER A 51 0.14 3.44 -3.32
N GLU A 52 0.79 2.36 -2.90
CA GLU A 52 0.19 1.01 -2.88
C GLU A 52 -1.07 0.99 -2.00
N LEU A 53 -1.02 1.58 -0.80
CA LEU A 53 -2.20 1.66 0.09
C LEU A 53 -3.32 2.53 -0.48
N ARG A 54 -2.99 3.60 -1.21
CA ARG A 54 -3.96 4.47 -1.91
C ARG A 54 -4.60 3.74 -3.07
N VAL A 55 -3.82 3.00 -3.87
CA VAL A 55 -4.32 2.13 -4.94
C VAL A 55 -5.24 1.07 -4.36
N ASN A 56 -4.85 0.40 -3.28
CA ASN A 56 -5.70 -0.58 -2.59
C ASN A 56 -7.00 0.04 -2.08
N ASN A 57 -6.92 1.21 -1.43
CA ASN A 57 -8.10 1.91 -0.97
C ASN A 57 -9.05 2.25 -2.13
N TYR A 58 -8.49 2.71 -3.25
CA TYR A 58 -9.26 2.96 -4.47
C TYR A 58 -9.90 1.67 -5.01
N ILE A 59 -9.14 0.58 -5.13
CA ILE A 59 -9.62 -0.73 -5.57
C ILE A 59 -10.79 -1.22 -4.70
N ILE A 60 -10.67 -1.15 -3.38
CA ILE A 60 -11.67 -1.68 -2.44
C ILE A 60 -12.94 -0.83 -2.43
N ASN A 61 -12.78 0.50 -2.38
CA ASN A 61 -13.88 1.42 -2.02
C ASN A 61 -14.46 2.20 -3.20
N HIS A 62 -13.74 2.32 -4.32
CA HIS A 62 -14.08 3.26 -5.39
C HIS A 62 -14.01 2.69 -6.80
N MET A 63 -13.24 1.62 -7.03
CA MET A 63 -13.09 1.02 -8.35
C MET A 63 -14.30 0.14 -8.69
N PRO A 64 -15.09 0.46 -9.72
CA PRO A 64 -16.22 -0.37 -10.10
C PRO A 64 -15.78 -1.76 -10.57
N ILE A 65 -16.65 -2.74 -10.37
CA ILE A 65 -16.38 -4.14 -10.73
C ILE A 65 -17.64 -4.82 -11.25
N SER A 66 -17.45 -5.73 -12.20
CA SER A 66 -18.51 -6.55 -12.79
C SER A 66 -17.96 -7.97 -13.01
N ALA A 67 -18.85 -8.92 -13.32
CA ALA A 67 -18.46 -10.30 -13.62
C ALA A 67 -17.62 -10.43 -14.90
N ASP A 68 -17.67 -9.43 -15.78
CA ASP A 68 -16.93 -9.36 -17.05
C ASP A 68 -15.80 -8.32 -17.05
N ALA A 69 -15.45 -7.77 -15.88
CA ALA A 69 -14.35 -6.83 -15.73
C ALA A 69 -12.99 -7.51 -15.98
N GLU A 70 -12.16 -6.90 -16.83
CA GLU A 70 -10.83 -7.44 -17.20
C GLU A 70 -9.70 -6.91 -16.30
N TRP A 71 -9.89 -5.74 -15.67
CA TRP A 71 -8.85 -5.08 -14.90
C TRP A 71 -8.30 -5.89 -13.70
N PRO A 72 -9.10 -6.69 -12.96
CA PRO A 72 -8.57 -7.48 -11.83
C PRO A 72 -7.50 -8.47 -12.26
N GLU A 73 -7.67 -9.09 -13.44
CA GLU A 73 -6.68 -10.00 -13.99
C GLU A 73 -5.42 -9.23 -14.43
N LEU A 74 -5.61 -8.06 -15.05
CA LEU A 74 -4.50 -7.24 -15.54
C LEU A 74 -3.57 -6.75 -14.43
N VAL A 75 -4.11 -6.34 -13.27
CA VAL A 75 -3.29 -5.83 -12.15
C VAL A 75 -2.43 -6.92 -11.51
N ASN A 76 -2.87 -8.18 -11.56
CA ASN A 76 -2.15 -9.34 -11.02
C ASN A 76 -1.15 -9.97 -11.99
N LYS A 77 -1.27 -9.69 -13.30
CA LYS A 77 -0.31 -10.19 -14.28
C LYS A 77 1.09 -9.60 -14.06
N GLU A 78 2.09 -10.41 -14.34
CA GLU A 78 3.47 -9.95 -14.44
C GLU A 78 3.59 -8.85 -15.50
N ALA A 79 4.45 -7.86 -15.22
CA ALA A 79 4.65 -6.76 -16.14
C ALA A 79 5.33 -7.23 -17.45
N THR A 80 4.65 -6.99 -18.57
CA THR A 80 5.23 -7.16 -19.90
C THR A 80 6.33 -6.14 -20.18
N ASP A 81 7.21 -6.43 -21.14
CA ASP A 81 8.24 -5.47 -21.59
C ASP A 81 7.64 -4.13 -22.06
N GLU A 82 6.45 -4.18 -22.65
CA GLU A 82 5.72 -2.99 -23.08
C GLU A 82 5.25 -2.15 -21.89
N GLN A 83 4.66 -2.77 -20.87
CA GLN A 83 4.27 -2.06 -19.65
C GLN A 83 5.49 -1.45 -18.95
N ASN A 84 6.60 -2.19 -18.86
CA ASN A 84 7.86 -1.66 -18.33
C ASN A 84 8.37 -0.47 -19.16
N ARG A 85 8.17 -0.47 -20.48
CA ARG A 85 8.50 0.66 -21.36
C ARG A 85 7.59 1.87 -21.10
N ILE A 86 6.28 1.66 -20.95
CA ILE A 86 5.31 2.70 -20.61
C ILE A 86 5.68 3.37 -19.29
N VAL A 87 5.91 2.58 -18.23
CA VAL A 87 6.35 3.08 -16.92
C VAL A 87 7.64 3.88 -17.05
N ARG A 88 8.69 3.30 -17.66
CA ARG A 88 9.97 4.03 -17.85
C ARG A 88 9.81 5.34 -18.60
N ASN A 89 8.94 5.40 -19.61
CA ASN A 89 8.71 6.61 -20.37
C ASN A 89 7.98 7.67 -19.55
N GLY A 90 6.93 7.28 -18.81
CA GLY A 90 6.20 8.19 -17.94
C GLY A 90 7.07 8.80 -16.84
N LEU A 91 8.01 8.02 -16.31
CA LEU A 91 8.93 8.48 -15.27
C LEU A 91 10.02 9.43 -15.78
N LYS A 92 10.23 9.59 -17.09
CA LYS A 92 11.31 10.47 -17.61
C LYS A 92 11.14 11.94 -17.25
N GLU A 93 9.91 12.37 -16.99
CA GLU A 93 9.56 13.75 -16.65
C GLU A 93 9.31 13.95 -15.15
N ASP A 94 9.31 12.88 -14.34
CA ASP A 94 9.25 13.04 -12.89
C ASP A 94 10.56 13.67 -12.36
N PRO A 95 10.47 14.67 -11.47
CA PRO A 95 11.63 15.40 -10.95
C PRO A 95 12.78 14.53 -10.42
N TRP A 96 12.48 13.43 -9.73
CA TRP A 96 13.48 12.53 -9.19
C TRP A 96 14.11 11.68 -10.28
N PHE A 97 13.30 10.91 -11.01
CA PHE A 97 13.78 10.00 -12.06
C PHE A 97 14.52 10.74 -13.19
N ALA A 98 14.08 11.96 -13.53
CA ALA A 98 14.69 12.77 -14.57
C ALA A 98 16.10 13.29 -14.21
N THR A 99 16.42 13.40 -12.92
CA THR A 99 17.60 14.11 -12.44
C THR A 99 18.55 13.30 -11.55
N ARG A 100 18.09 12.18 -10.98
CA ARG A 100 18.87 11.29 -10.09
C ARG A 100 20.23 10.90 -10.63
N HIS A 101 20.35 10.56 -11.92
CA HIS A 101 21.62 10.10 -12.50
C HIS A 101 22.73 11.16 -12.47
N TYR A 102 22.37 12.45 -12.32
CA TYR A 102 23.33 13.54 -12.13
C TYR A 102 23.77 13.69 -10.67
N SER A 103 22.91 13.38 -9.70
CA SER A 103 23.23 13.45 -8.26
C SER A 103 23.86 12.18 -7.71
N ASP A 104 23.50 11.02 -8.28
CA ASP A 104 23.92 9.68 -7.89
C ASP A 104 25.45 9.53 -7.69
N PRO A 105 26.34 10.04 -8.57
CA PRO A 105 27.79 9.97 -8.34
C PRO A 105 28.28 10.89 -7.21
N VAL A 106 27.69 12.08 -7.08
CA VAL A 106 28.05 13.08 -6.06
C VAL A 106 27.63 12.58 -4.68
N GLN A 107 26.38 12.12 -4.56
CA GLN A 107 25.83 11.53 -3.35
C GLN A 107 26.64 10.32 -2.88
N ARG A 108 27.00 9.38 -3.77
CA ARG A 108 27.89 8.26 -3.41
C ARG A 108 29.22 8.69 -2.84
N LYS A 109 29.83 9.73 -3.43
CA LYS A 109 31.11 10.26 -2.95
C LYS A 109 31.00 10.92 -1.58
N MET A 110 29.91 11.64 -1.33
CA MET A 110 29.73 12.45 -0.11
C MET A 110 29.11 11.67 1.06
N LEU A 111 28.22 10.73 0.76
CA LEU A 111 27.40 10.01 1.73
C LEU A 111 27.76 8.51 1.84
N GLY A 112 28.58 8.00 0.91
CA GLY A 112 28.93 6.59 0.82
C GLY A 112 27.89 5.74 0.08
N GLY A 113 28.03 4.42 0.16
CA GLY A 113 27.17 3.45 -0.55
C GLY A 113 27.79 2.88 -1.82
N SER A 114 27.30 1.71 -2.23
CA SER A 114 27.88 0.89 -3.30
C SER A 114 27.12 1.03 -4.61
N ILE A 115 25.81 1.23 -4.53
CA ILE A 115 24.93 1.39 -5.69
C ILE A 115 24.11 2.67 -5.57
N SER A 116 23.71 3.21 -6.73
CA SER A 116 22.74 4.29 -6.78
C SER A 116 21.34 3.69 -6.82
N PRO A 117 20.39 4.19 -6.01
CA PRO A 117 19.08 3.56 -5.83
C PRO A 117 18.33 3.58 -7.16
N GLY A 118 18.25 2.47 -7.91
CA GLY A 118 17.56 2.31 -9.21
C GLY A 118 16.06 2.63 -9.17
N ILE A 119 15.34 2.43 -10.28
CA ILE A 119 13.88 2.27 -10.17
C ILE A 119 13.69 0.90 -9.53
N SER A 120 13.18 0.87 -8.31
CA SER A 120 13.10 -0.38 -7.55
C SER A 120 12.00 -1.29 -8.11
N PRO A 121 12.07 -2.62 -7.91
CA PRO A 121 11.03 -3.53 -8.36
C PRO A 121 9.64 -3.17 -7.84
N LEU A 122 9.54 -2.78 -6.56
CA LEU A 122 8.26 -2.36 -5.95
C LEU A 122 7.77 -1.02 -6.50
N THR A 123 8.68 -0.11 -6.83
CA THR A 123 8.32 1.12 -7.55
C THR A 123 7.71 0.80 -8.91
N TYR A 124 8.30 -0.14 -9.66
CA TYR A 124 7.73 -0.57 -10.94
C TYR A 124 6.34 -1.16 -10.80
N ASP A 125 6.10 -2.00 -9.80
CA ASP A 125 4.79 -2.64 -9.61
C ASP A 125 3.71 -1.61 -9.26
N ALA A 126 4.01 -0.63 -8.41
CA ALA A 126 3.10 0.47 -8.09
C ALA A 126 2.71 1.26 -9.34
N TYR A 127 3.69 1.67 -10.16
CA TYR A 127 3.41 2.39 -11.41
C TYR A 127 2.76 1.50 -12.48
N LYS A 128 3.00 0.19 -12.49
CA LYS A 128 2.30 -0.77 -13.36
C LYS A 128 0.81 -0.76 -13.03
N LYS A 129 0.44 -0.92 -11.76
CA LYS A 129 -0.96 -0.86 -11.30
C LYS A 129 -1.60 0.47 -11.68
N ILE A 130 -0.90 1.58 -11.46
CA ILE A 130 -1.36 2.91 -11.89
C ILE A 130 -1.59 2.96 -13.41
N SER A 131 -0.67 2.46 -14.23
CA SER A 131 -0.83 2.47 -15.69
C SER A 131 -2.00 1.61 -16.18
N ILE A 132 -2.35 0.56 -15.44
CA ILE A 132 -3.51 -0.29 -15.75
C ILE A 132 -4.80 0.44 -15.36
N LEU A 133 -4.82 1.08 -14.19
CA LEU A 133 -6.02 1.72 -13.64
C LEU A 133 -6.30 3.11 -14.23
N TYR A 134 -5.27 3.86 -14.63
CA TYR A 134 -5.36 5.24 -15.15
C TYR A 134 -5.01 5.34 -16.64
N GLY A 135 -4.65 4.22 -17.27
CA GLY A 135 -4.27 4.15 -18.68
C GLY A 135 -2.79 4.43 -18.94
N SER A 136 -2.38 4.30 -20.20
CA SER A 136 -0.97 4.40 -20.60
C SER A 136 -0.43 5.83 -20.70
N ASP A 137 -1.30 6.83 -20.68
CA ASP A 137 -0.89 8.24 -20.67
C ASP A 137 -0.48 8.67 -19.25
N SER A 138 0.82 8.86 -19.06
CA SER A 138 1.39 9.26 -17.77
C SER A 138 0.96 10.65 -17.31
N ALA A 139 0.41 11.49 -18.20
CA ALA A 139 -0.16 12.77 -17.79
C ALA A 139 -1.39 12.59 -16.88
N ASN A 140 -2.08 11.45 -16.98
CA ASN A 140 -3.24 11.09 -16.17
C ASN A 140 -2.87 10.29 -14.90
N TRP A 141 -1.59 10.01 -14.66
CA TRP A 141 -1.19 9.28 -13.46
C TRP A 141 -1.18 10.18 -12.22
N PRO A 142 -1.64 9.67 -11.07
CA PRO A 142 -1.52 10.38 -9.80
C PRO A 142 -0.06 10.49 -9.36
N ASN A 143 0.22 11.49 -8.52
CA ASN A 143 1.56 11.74 -8.02
C ASN A 143 1.92 10.78 -6.88
N VAL A 144 2.66 9.73 -7.22
CA VAL A 144 3.13 8.68 -6.29
C VAL A 144 4.08 9.23 -5.24
N LEU A 145 5.01 10.10 -5.64
CA LEU A 145 6.11 10.53 -4.78
C LEU A 145 5.77 11.74 -3.90
N LYS A 146 4.51 12.18 -3.85
CA LYS A 146 4.08 13.33 -3.05
C LYS A 146 3.25 12.89 -1.84
N TYR A 147 3.62 13.39 -0.67
CA TYR A 147 2.81 13.23 0.54
C TYR A 147 1.65 14.22 0.60
N SER A 148 0.55 13.78 1.21
CA SER A 148 -0.55 14.66 1.55
C SER A 148 -0.16 15.47 2.78
N SER A 149 -0.45 16.76 2.76
CA SER A 149 -0.38 17.60 3.95
C SER A 149 -1.59 17.42 4.86
N ASP A 150 -2.67 16.83 4.34
CA ASP A 150 -3.86 16.46 5.09
C ASP A 150 -3.81 14.97 5.41
N LEU A 151 -3.59 14.65 6.69
CA LEU A 151 -3.54 13.27 7.18
C LEU A 151 -4.88 12.56 7.03
N ASP A 152 -6.00 13.29 7.00
CA ASP A 152 -7.33 12.71 6.80
C ASP A 152 -7.48 12.11 5.40
N GLN A 153 -6.69 12.59 4.45
CA GLN A 153 -6.65 12.13 3.07
C GLN A 153 -5.46 11.20 2.80
N PHE A 154 -4.87 10.57 3.82
CA PHE A 154 -3.69 9.70 3.66
C PHE A 154 -3.89 8.60 2.58
N LEU A 155 -5.08 7.98 2.57
CA LEU A 155 -5.47 6.93 1.63
C LEU A 155 -5.96 7.46 0.27
N GLU A 156 -5.82 8.75 0.01
CA GLU A 156 -6.11 9.40 -1.26
C GLU A 156 -4.83 9.96 -1.89
N PHE A 157 -4.81 10.05 -3.22
CA PHE A 157 -3.75 10.77 -3.93
C PHE A 157 -3.98 12.27 -3.84
N VAL A 158 -2.90 13.05 -3.70
CA VAL A 158 -2.96 14.51 -3.54
C VAL A 158 -3.63 15.21 -4.74
N ASP A 159 -3.50 14.63 -5.93
CA ASP A 159 -4.06 15.10 -7.19
C ASP A 159 -5.25 14.27 -7.68
N SER A 160 -5.90 13.51 -6.79
CA SER A 160 -7.04 12.63 -7.13
C SER A 160 -8.18 13.33 -7.86
N ASN A 161 -8.42 14.62 -7.58
CA ASN A 161 -9.46 15.40 -8.26
C ASN A 161 -9.12 15.73 -9.71
N GLU A 162 -7.84 15.73 -10.08
CA GLU A 162 -7.35 16.05 -11.42
C GLU A 162 -7.09 14.80 -12.27
N LYS A 163 -6.97 13.63 -11.64
CA LYS A 163 -6.64 12.36 -12.28
C LYS A 163 -7.84 11.44 -12.26
N GLN A 164 -8.18 10.86 -13.41
CA GLN A 164 -9.37 10.04 -13.53
C GLN A 164 -8.99 8.62 -13.95
N PRO A 165 -9.30 7.61 -13.14
CA PRO A 165 -9.18 6.21 -13.52
C PRO A 165 -9.95 5.91 -14.80
N LEU A 166 -9.50 4.88 -15.53
CA LEU A 166 -10.21 4.39 -16.70
C LEU A 166 -11.62 3.95 -16.30
N PRO A 167 -12.66 4.35 -17.06
CA PRO A 167 -14.01 3.90 -16.79
C PRO A 167 -14.08 2.38 -16.95
N VAL A 168 -14.72 1.72 -15.99
CA VAL A 168 -15.02 0.29 -16.09
C VAL A 168 -16.34 0.14 -16.84
N GLU A 169 -16.27 -0.47 -18.02
CA GLU A 169 -17.45 -0.80 -18.82
C GLU A 169 -17.85 -2.27 -18.55
N ALA A 170 -19.12 -2.49 -18.19
CA ALA A 170 -19.69 -3.83 -18.17
C ALA A 170 -20.30 -4.12 -19.56
N LYS A 171 -19.88 -5.21 -20.20
CA LYS A 171 -20.37 -5.60 -21.54
C LYS A 171 -21.79 -6.15 -21.42
N GLN A 172 -22.02 -7.00 -20.43
CA GLN A 172 -23.31 -7.68 -20.20
C GLN A 172 -23.67 -7.79 -18.72
N ALA A 173 -22.69 -7.85 -17.83
CA ALA A 173 -22.91 -8.09 -16.41
C ALA A 173 -23.40 -6.84 -15.66
N LYS A 174 -23.93 -7.05 -14.45
CA LYS A 174 -24.23 -5.94 -13.55
C LYS A 174 -22.94 -5.25 -13.08
N LEU A 175 -22.89 -3.93 -13.21
CA LEU A 175 -21.82 -3.11 -12.67
C LEU A 175 -22.09 -2.79 -11.20
N TYR A 176 -21.11 -3.07 -10.35
CA TYR A 176 -21.09 -2.70 -8.95
C TYR A 176 -20.15 -1.52 -8.72
N PRO A 177 -20.50 -0.57 -7.84
CA PRO A 177 -19.71 0.64 -7.66
C PRO A 177 -18.33 0.39 -7.02
N ASN A 178 -18.18 -0.68 -6.24
CA ASN A 178 -16.92 -1.07 -5.61
C ASN A 178 -16.93 -2.55 -5.19
N ILE A 179 -15.75 -3.06 -4.80
CA ILE A 179 -15.57 -4.44 -4.35
C ILE A 179 -16.48 -4.77 -3.17
N TYR A 180 -16.56 -3.89 -2.17
CA TYR A 180 -17.35 -4.20 -0.98
C TYR A 180 -18.86 -4.35 -1.30
N THR A 181 -19.39 -3.52 -2.19
CA THR A 181 -20.79 -3.61 -2.64
C THR A 181 -21.02 -4.87 -3.48
N ALA A 182 -20.05 -5.23 -4.33
CA ALA A 182 -20.11 -6.46 -5.11
C ALA A 182 -20.08 -7.70 -4.20
N LEU A 183 -19.19 -7.73 -3.21
CA LEU A 183 -19.07 -8.78 -2.21
C LEU A 183 -20.38 -8.96 -1.43
N ILE A 184 -20.94 -7.86 -0.90
CA ILE A 184 -22.21 -7.88 -0.20
C ILE A 184 -23.35 -8.39 -1.09
N SER A 185 -23.32 -8.10 -2.39
CA SER A 185 -24.37 -8.57 -3.31
C SER A 185 -24.40 -10.09 -3.46
N LEU A 186 -23.28 -10.75 -3.19
CA LEU A 186 -23.17 -12.21 -3.16
C LEU A 186 -23.64 -12.79 -1.82
N MET A 187 -23.85 -11.96 -0.78
CA MET A 187 -24.31 -12.37 0.54
C MET A 187 -25.84 -12.41 0.66
N PRO A 188 -26.41 -13.21 1.59
CA PRO A 188 -27.84 -13.22 1.83
C PRO A 188 -28.39 -11.83 2.19
N VAL A 189 -29.55 -11.48 1.62
CA VAL A 189 -30.12 -10.11 1.65
C VAL A 189 -30.30 -9.57 3.07
N ASN A 190 -30.64 -10.44 4.02
CA ASN A 190 -30.85 -10.09 5.42
C ASN A 190 -29.58 -9.63 6.16
N PHE A 191 -28.38 -9.92 5.66
CA PHE A 191 -27.12 -9.45 6.24
C PHE A 191 -26.60 -8.16 5.60
N GLN A 192 -27.03 -7.83 4.39
CA GLN A 192 -26.41 -6.77 3.58
C GLN A 192 -26.46 -5.38 4.22
N LYS A 193 -27.55 -5.07 4.95
CA LYS A 193 -27.69 -3.77 5.62
C LYS A 193 -26.74 -3.67 6.81
N ASP A 194 -26.70 -4.69 7.65
CA ASP A 194 -25.92 -4.69 8.88
C ASP A 194 -24.42 -4.74 8.57
N LEU A 195 -24.03 -5.48 7.52
CA LEU A 195 -22.67 -5.47 6.99
C LEU A 195 -22.24 -4.05 6.60
N LYS A 196 -23.06 -3.33 5.82
CA LYS A 196 -22.74 -1.95 5.41
C LYS A 196 -22.49 -1.02 6.60
N VAL A 197 -23.35 -1.08 7.62
CA VAL A 197 -23.21 -0.25 8.82
C VAL A 197 -21.94 -0.64 9.59
N SER A 198 -21.74 -1.93 9.84
CA SER A 198 -20.58 -2.42 10.60
C SER A 198 -19.25 -2.09 9.91
N ASN A 199 -19.17 -2.19 8.59
CA ASN A 199 -17.98 -1.80 7.84
C ASN A 199 -17.72 -0.30 7.90
N GLN A 200 -18.74 0.55 7.85
CA GLN A 200 -18.56 2.00 8.02
C GLN A 200 -17.98 2.34 9.40
N GLU A 201 -18.52 1.75 10.47
CA GLU A 201 -18.01 1.95 11.84
C GLU A 201 -16.56 1.47 11.98
N MET A 202 -16.22 0.32 11.38
CA MET A 202 -14.85 -0.22 11.37
C MET A 202 -13.87 0.72 10.65
N GLN A 203 -14.21 1.21 9.45
CA GLN A 203 -13.34 2.12 8.69
C GLN A 203 -13.13 3.46 9.42
N GLN A 204 -14.15 3.98 10.09
CA GLN A 204 -14.04 5.17 10.94
C GLN A 204 -13.06 4.94 12.10
N ALA A 205 -13.21 3.83 12.83
CA ALA A 205 -12.33 3.48 13.93
C ALA A 205 -10.86 3.30 13.49
N PHE A 206 -10.62 2.69 12.33
CA PHE A 206 -9.27 2.60 11.75
C PHE A 206 -8.67 3.98 11.47
N SER A 207 -9.47 4.90 10.96
CA SER A 207 -9.02 6.25 10.64
C SER A 207 -8.65 7.06 11.88
N GLU A 208 -9.38 6.89 12.99
CA GLU A 208 -9.02 7.51 14.26
C GLU A 208 -7.66 7.02 14.79
N VAL A 209 -7.42 5.71 14.78
CA VAL A 209 -6.14 5.13 15.23
C VAL A 209 -4.97 5.61 14.37
N ALA A 210 -5.16 5.63 13.04
CA ALA A 210 -4.10 6.02 12.12
C ALA A 210 -3.63 7.46 12.41
N LYS A 211 -4.56 8.40 12.64
CA LYS A 211 -4.22 9.80 12.97
C LYS A 211 -3.36 9.90 14.24
N LEU A 212 -3.77 9.22 15.31
CA LEU A 212 -3.02 9.22 16.57
C LEU A 212 -1.61 8.63 16.39
N LYS A 213 -1.46 7.59 15.55
CA LYS A 213 -0.14 7.04 15.22
C LYS A 213 0.72 8.00 14.41
N ALA A 214 0.14 8.80 13.52
CA ALA A 214 0.85 9.85 12.81
C ALA A 214 1.36 10.92 13.77
N GLU A 215 0.49 11.43 14.64
CA GLU A 215 0.84 12.46 15.64
C GLU A 215 1.95 11.97 16.57
N LYS A 216 1.85 10.73 17.06
CA LYS A 216 2.91 10.11 17.86
C LYS A 216 4.23 9.98 17.09
N ALA A 217 4.18 9.59 15.81
CA ALA A 217 5.38 9.43 15.00
C ALA A 217 6.09 10.77 14.76
N ASP A 218 5.33 11.85 14.57
CA ASP A 218 5.85 13.21 14.45
C ASP A 218 6.55 13.68 15.72
N ILE A 219 5.91 13.51 16.88
CA ILE A 219 6.50 13.91 18.17
C ILE A 219 7.77 13.10 18.48
N LYS A 220 7.75 11.78 18.26
CA LYS A 220 8.95 10.95 18.47
C LYS A 220 10.12 11.36 17.59
N HIS A 221 9.84 11.75 16.35
CA HIS A 221 10.87 12.27 15.46
C HIS A 221 11.49 13.56 16.01
N ARG A 222 10.67 14.53 16.45
CA ARG A 222 11.16 15.78 17.04
C ARG A 222 12.08 15.54 18.25
N LEU A 223 11.71 14.60 19.12
CA LEU A 223 12.53 14.19 20.26
C LEU A 223 13.85 13.51 19.84
N ASP A 224 13.85 12.73 18.76
CA ASP A 224 15.06 12.06 18.26
C ASP A 224 16.04 13.04 17.58
N GLU A 225 15.55 14.11 16.93
CA GLU A 225 16.38 15.16 16.30
C GLU A 225 17.18 15.98 17.33
N ASP A 226 16.53 16.39 18.43
CA ASP A 226 17.16 17.13 19.53
C ASP A 226 18.36 16.37 20.14
N ASN A 227 18.22 15.05 20.25
CA ASN A 227 19.27 14.18 20.77
C ASN A 227 20.49 14.01 19.83
N GLN A 228 20.39 14.38 18.54
CA GLN A 228 21.37 14.03 17.51
C GLN A 228 22.05 15.22 16.83
N THR A 229 21.42 16.39 16.77
CA THR A 229 21.87 17.52 15.94
C THR A 229 21.53 18.84 16.60
N ASN A 230 22.45 19.39 17.41
CA ASN A 230 22.18 20.60 18.16
C ASN A 230 22.76 21.87 17.51
N ASP A 231 21.93 22.53 16.70
CA ASP A 231 22.06 23.97 16.39
C ASP A 231 21.01 24.82 17.15
N ASP A 232 19.88 24.24 17.61
CA ASP A 232 18.89 24.87 18.51
C ASP A 232 18.17 23.80 19.36
N PRO A 233 18.71 23.43 20.54
CA PRO A 233 18.14 22.39 21.39
C PRO A 233 16.75 22.76 21.91
N LEU A 234 15.90 21.75 22.00
CA LEU A 234 14.70 21.80 22.82
C LEU A 234 15.14 22.02 24.28
N ASP A 235 14.41 22.87 25.00
CA ASP A 235 14.66 23.02 26.43
C ASP A 235 14.12 21.80 27.21
N GLU A 236 14.63 21.60 28.43
CA GLU A 236 14.27 20.44 29.27
C GLU A 236 12.76 20.37 29.56
N ASP A 237 12.08 21.52 29.62
CA ASP A 237 10.63 21.57 29.88
C ASP A 237 9.85 21.15 28.62
N GLU A 238 10.26 21.57 27.42
CA GLU A 238 9.68 21.15 26.15
C GLU A 238 9.90 19.65 25.91
N ILE A 239 11.10 19.13 26.15
CA ILE A 239 11.39 17.69 26.06
C ILE A 239 10.43 16.91 26.96
N LYS A 240 10.30 17.33 28.22
CA LYS A 240 9.41 16.66 29.18
C LYS A 240 7.95 16.72 28.73
N ILE A 241 7.47 17.86 28.22
CA ILE A 241 6.10 17.99 27.70
C ILE A 241 5.88 17.04 26.52
N LEU A 242 6.82 16.95 25.58
CA LEU A 242 6.71 16.08 24.42
C LEU A 242 6.77 14.59 24.83
N GLU A 243 7.62 14.22 25.79
CA GLU A 243 7.63 12.87 26.37
C GLU A 243 6.29 12.52 27.04
N GLU A 244 5.73 13.43 27.84
CA GLU A 244 4.41 13.26 28.45
C GLU A 244 3.31 13.12 27.38
N GLN A 245 3.37 13.90 26.29
CA GLN A 245 2.44 13.76 25.16
C GLN A 245 2.56 12.41 24.47
N VAL A 246 3.77 11.89 24.28
CA VAL A 246 3.99 10.55 23.72
C VAL A 246 3.36 9.48 24.62
N GLU A 247 3.51 9.59 25.94
CA GLU A 247 2.89 8.65 26.89
C GLU A 247 1.36 8.71 26.84
N VAL A 248 0.78 9.92 26.78
CA VAL A 248 -0.67 10.11 26.63
C VAL A 248 -1.17 9.51 25.32
N LEU A 249 -0.48 9.79 24.20
CA LEU A 249 -0.82 9.23 22.89
C LEU A 249 -0.65 7.71 22.88
N GLU A 250 0.32 7.14 23.60
CA GLU A 250 0.48 5.70 23.76
C GLU A 250 -0.76 5.06 24.36
N VAL A 251 -1.27 5.61 25.47
CA VAL A 251 -2.50 5.12 26.11
C VAL A 251 -3.71 5.30 25.20
N GLN A 252 -3.86 6.45 24.54
CA GLN A 252 -4.98 6.71 23.63
C GLN A 252 -4.97 5.79 22.41
N ILE A 253 -3.79 5.52 21.84
CA ILE A 253 -3.63 4.58 20.73
C ILE A 253 -4.04 3.18 21.17
N GLU A 254 -3.58 2.69 22.33
CA GLU A 254 -3.96 1.37 22.84
C GLU A 254 -5.48 1.25 23.05
N GLU A 255 -6.12 2.27 23.63
CA GLU A 255 -7.57 2.31 23.82
C GLU A 255 -8.32 2.30 22.48
N LYS A 256 -7.91 3.15 21.54
CA LYS A 256 -8.54 3.27 20.23
C LYS A 256 -8.27 2.06 19.33
N GLU A 257 -7.11 1.43 19.45
CA GLU A 257 -6.80 0.16 18.78
C GLU A 257 -7.72 -0.94 19.27
N LYS A 258 -7.96 -1.04 20.58
CA LYS A 258 -8.93 -1.98 21.12
C LYS A 258 -10.34 -1.76 20.55
N ILE A 259 -10.80 -0.51 20.48
CA ILE A 259 -12.10 -0.19 19.88
C ILE A 259 -12.13 -0.55 18.40
N ALA A 260 -11.06 -0.23 17.66
CA ALA A 260 -10.94 -0.56 16.24
C ALA A 260 -10.95 -2.08 16.00
N ASP A 261 -10.25 -2.84 16.84
CA ASP A 261 -10.22 -4.30 16.78
C ASP A 261 -11.59 -4.90 17.14
N GLU A 262 -12.28 -4.39 18.16
CA GLU A 262 -13.66 -4.80 18.49
C GLU A 262 -14.62 -4.55 17.31
N LYS A 263 -14.52 -3.38 16.63
CA LYS A 263 -15.34 -3.08 15.45
C LYS A 263 -15.00 -3.96 14.27
N GLN A 264 -13.73 -4.30 14.09
CA GLN A 264 -13.27 -5.25 13.10
C GLN A 264 -13.84 -6.65 13.35
N ASP A 265 -13.75 -7.14 14.59
CA ASP A 265 -14.24 -8.45 15.00
C ASP A 265 -15.75 -8.58 14.85
N ILE A 266 -16.50 -7.52 15.17
CA ILE A 266 -17.96 -7.47 14.93
C ILE A 266 -18.24 -7.62 13.43
N ASN A 267 -17.58 -6.84 12.57
CA ASN A 267 -17.77 -6.90 11.13
C ASN A 267 -17.38 -8.29 10.57
N PHE A 268 -16.28 -8.86 11.07
CA PHE A 268 -15.77 -10.16 10.64
C PHE A 268 -16.67 -11.31 11.07
N THR A 269 -17.19 -11.26 12.30
CA THR A 269 -18.17 -12.22 12.80
C THR A 269 -19.48 -12.17 12.02
N LEU A 270 -19.91 -10.96 11.62
CA LEU A 270 -21.08 -10.78 10.78
C LEU A 270 -20.87 -11.33 9.37
N LEU A 271 -19.67 -11.18 8.81
CA LEU A 271 -19.27 -11.82 7.55
C LEU A 271 -19.29 -13.34 7.68
N ASP A 272 -18.74 -13.91 8.75
CA ASP A 272 -18.77 -15.37 8.99
C ASP A 272 -20.20 -15.90 9.07
N SER A 273 -21.06 -15.22 9.84
CA SER A 273 -22.48 -15.58 9.94
C SER A 273 -23.18 -15.51 8.58
N ALA A 274 -22.83 -14.54 7.75
CA ALA A 274 -23.37 -14.41 6.39
C ALA A 274 -22.86 -15.54 5.47
N VAL A 275 -21.59 -15.94 5.61
CA VAL A 275 -20.96 -17.03 4.85
C VAL A 275 -21.56 -18.39 5.23
N GLU A 276 -21.70 -18.69 6.53
CA GLU A 276 -22.36 -19.93 6.98
C GLU A 276 -23.78 -20.05 6.42
N LYS A 277 -24.50 -18.93 6.37
CA LYS A 277 -25.84 -18.90 5.78
C LYS A 277 -25.80 -19.06 4.26
N LEU A 278 -24.82 -18.45 3.61
CA LEU A 278 -24.59 -18.58 2.17
C LEU A 278 -24.34 -20.04 1.79
N GLU A 279 -23.51 -20.79 2.53
CA GLU A 279 -23.21 -22.21 2.27
C GLU A 279 -24.46 -23.09 2.13
N GLY A 280 -25.52 -22.80 2.90
CA GLY A 280 -26.79 -23.52 2.82
C GLY A 280 -27.72 -23.07 1.67
N GLU A 281 -27.47 -21.91 1.07
CA GLU A 281 -28.36 -21.24 0.11
C GLU A 281 -27.62 -20.74 -1.15
N ILE A 282 -26.45 -21.31 -1.46
CA ILE A 282 -25.58 -20.84 -2.56
C ILE A 282 -26.34 -20.87 -3.89
N THR A 283 -26.43 -19.70 -4.52
CA THR A 283 -26.94 -19.58 -5.89
C THR A 283 -25.77 -19.52 -6.88
N LEU A 284 -25.42 -20.67 -7.46
CA LEU A 284 -24.32 -20.84 -8.41
C LEU A 284 -24.74 -20.48 -9.84
N THR A 285 -24.92 -19.18 -10.12
CA THR A 285 -25.03 -18.71 -11.51
C THR A 285 -23.66 -18.45 -12.11
N PRO A 286 -23.49 -18.59 -13.45
CA PRO A 286 -22.23 -18.23 -14.11
C PRO A 286 -21.77 -16.79 -13.79
N GLU A 287 -22.71 -15.85 -13.69
CA GLU A 287 -22.43 -14.46 -13.32
C GLU A 287 -21.91 -14.32 -11.89
N ASN A 288 -22.53 -14.98 -10.91
CA ASN A 288 -22.09 -14.92 -9.51
C ASN A 288 -20.69 -15.52 -9.32
N VAL A 289 -20.42 -16.65 -9.98
CA VAL A 289 -19.10 -17.31 -9.92
C VAL A 289 -18.04 -16.43 -10.58
N ALA A 290 -18.32 -15.86 -11.75
CA ALA A 290 -17.40 -14.95 -12.43
C ALA A 290 -17.15 -13.67 -11.61
N LEU A 291 -18.19 -13.09 -11.00
CA LEU A 291 -18.03 -11.96 -10.09
C LEU A 291 -17.16 -12.31 -8.87
N ALA A 292 -17.39 -13.47 -8.24
CA ALA A 292 -16.58 -13.93 -7.11
C ALA A 292 -15.10 -14.12 -7.51
N ARG A 293 -14.82 -14.69 -8.68
CA ARG A 293 -13.45 -14.82 -9.21
C ARG A 293 -12.79 -13.47 -9.46
N ASN A 294 -13.51 -12.50 -10.03
CA ASN A 294 -12.98 -11.15 -10.26
C ASN A 294 -12.69 -10.41 -8.95
N ILE A 295 -13.58 -10.53 -7.96
CA ILE A 295 -13.36 -9.98 -6.61
C ILE A 295 -12.13 -10.65 -5.99
N GLN A 296 -12.02 -11.98 -6.02
CA GLN A 296 -10.88 -12.71 -5.47
C GLN A 296 -9.55 -12.22 -6.05
N GLN A 297 -9.46 -12.08 -7.39
CA GLN A 297 -8.26 -11.57 -8.04
C GLN A 297 -7.92 -10.15 -7.56
N ALA A 298 -8.90 -9.25 -7.50
CA ALA A 298 -8.65 -7.90 -7.01
C ALA A 298 -8.13 -7.90 -5.55
N LEU A 299 -8.68 -8.76 -4.70
CA LEU A 299 -8.27 -8.88 -3.30
C LEU A 299 -6.88 -9.51 -3.13
N GLU A 300 -6.49 -10.44 -3.99
CA GLU A 300 -5.12 -10.98 -4.03
C GLU A 300 -4.10 -9.88 -4.32
N SER A 301 -4.42 -8.98 -5.26
CA SER A 301 -3.59 -7.80 -5.57
C SER A 301 -3.44 -6.91 -4.33
N VAL A 302 -4.55 -6.63 -3.64
CA VAL A 302 -4.56 -5.81 -2.41
C VAL A 302 -3.72 -6.44 -1.30
N LYS A 303 -3.81 -7.76 -1.11
CA LYS A 303 -3.02 -8.49 -0.10
C LYS A 303 -1.53 -8.36 -0.40
N SER A 304 -1.11 -8.62 -1.64
CA SER A 304 0.31 -8.51 -2.04
C SER A 304 0.83 -7.09 -1.84
N ALA A 305 0.11 -6.10 -2.36
CA ALA A 305 0.44 -4.67 -2.23
C ALA A 305 0.55 -4.21 -0.76
N SER A 306 -0.31 -4.73 0.12
CA SER A 306 -0.29 -4.41 1.55
C SER A 306 1.00 -4.94 2.22
N LEU A 307 1.43 -6.16 1.89
CA LEU A 307 2.69 -6.73 2.41
C LEU A 307 3.91 -5.98 1.87
N GLU A 308 3.89 -5.64 0.58
CA GLU A 308 4.94 -4.85 -0.08
C GLU A 308 5.05 -3.45 0.55
N SER A 309 3.92 -2.79 0.81
CA SER A 309 3.89 -1.51 1.51
C SER A 309 4.47 -1.61 2.92
N GLY A 310 4.12 -2.65 3.69
CA GLY A 310 4.71 -2.88 5.02
C GLY A 310 6.23 -3.05 4.97
N THR A 311 6.73 -3.76 3.95
CA THR A 311 8.17 -3.91 3.68
C THR A 311 8.82 -2.56 3.38
N LEU A 312 8.22 -1.74 2.53
CA LEU A 312 8.75 -0.42 2.15
C LEU A 312 8.87 0.50 3.37
N TYR A 313 7.87 0.53 4.27
CA TYR A 313 7.95 1.34 5.50
C TYR A 313 9.02 0.83 6.46
N THR A 314 9.12 -0.48 6.63
CA THR A 314 10.13 -1.11 7.50
C THR A 314 11.54 -0.77 7.02
N LEU A 315 11.79 -0.90 5.72
CA LEU A 315 13.08 -0.59 5.10
C LEU A 315 13.39 0.91 5.16
N SER A 316 12.39 1.77 4.99
CA SER A 316 12.56 3.22 5.13
C SER A 316 12.97 3.61 6.54
N LEU A 317 12.28 3.09 7.55
CA LEU A 317 12.60 3.35 8.95
C LEU A 317 13.98 2.80 9.33
N ALA A 318 14.29 1.56 8.91
CA ALA A 318 15.58 0.94 9.15
C ALA A 318 16.74 1.71 8.50
N SER A 319 16.52 2.29 7.32
CA SER A 319 17.50 3.15 6.66
C SER A 319 17.67 4.49 7.39
N LEU A 320 16.58 5.12 7.82
CA LEU A 320 16.62 6.39 8.55
C LEU A 320 17.42 6.25 9.86
N ILE A 321 17.10 5.25 10.67
CA ILE A 321 17.71 5.01 11.98
C ILE A 321 19.07 4.32 11.85
N GLY A 322 19.12 3.18 11.16
CA GLY A 322 20.27 2.28 11.17
C GLY A 322 21.48 2.77 10.37
N LYS A 323 21.27 3.70 9.42
CA LYS A 323 22.35 4.29 8.60
C LYS A 323 22.63 5.75 8.94
N ASN A 324 22.02 6.28 10.00
CA ASN A 324 22.16 7.67 10.44
C ASN A 324 21.89 8.66 9.30
N THR A 325 20.82 8.39 8.54
CA THR A 325 20.55 9.09 7.28
C THR A 325 20.11 10.54 7.52
N LEU A 326 19.30 10.77 8.55
CA LEU A 326 18.85 12.12 8.93
C LEU A 326 20.01 13.03 9.35
N ALA A 327 20.94 12.54 10.16
CA ALA A 327 22.12 13.32 10.56
C ALA A 327 23.05 13.70 9.39
N ASN A 328 22.88 13.07 8.22
CA ASN A 328 23.61 13.41 7.00
C ASN A 328 22.75 14.20 5.99
N PHE A 329 21.55 14.66 6.37
CA PHE A 329 20.64 15.36 5.47
C PHE A 329 21.25 16.66 4.91
N ASP A 330 21.99 17.42 5.72
CA ASP A 330 22.70 18.62 5.22
C ASP A 330 23.71 18.28 4.14
N LYS A 331 24.46 17.18 4.31
CA LYS A 331 25.39 16.70 3.29
C LYS A 331 24.65 16.24 2.04
N GLU A 332 23.46 15.66 2.19
CA GLU A 332 22.59 15.31 1.09
C GLU A 332 22.13 16.55 0.32
N LEU A 333 21.65 17.59 1.01
CA LEU A 333 21.26 18.86 0.38
C LEU A 333 22.44 19.53 -0.32
N LEU A 334 23.63 19.54 0.29
CA LEU A 334 24.86 20.03 -0.34
C LEU A 334 25.21 19.23 -1.60
N SER A 335 25.08 17.90 -1.55
CA SER A 335 25.33 17.05 -2.71
C SER A 335 24.34 17.30 -3.86
N LEU A 336 23.08 17.60 -3.57
CA LEU A 336 22.07 17.97 -4.57
C LEU A 336 22.35 19.36 -5.18
N ALA A 337 22.82 20.30 -4.35
CA ALA A 337 23.25 21.61 -4.82
C ALA A 337 24.47 21.50 -5.75
N GLU A 338 25.49 20.73 -5.38
CA GLU A 338 26.65 20.45 -6.24
C GLU A 338 26.22 19.73 -7.53
N ALA A 339 25.32 18.74 -7.41
CA ALA A 339 24.80 17.99 -8.55
C ALA A 339 24.12 18.87 -9.60
N THR A 340 23.50 19.99 -9.17
CA THR A 340 22.78 20.92 -10.06
C THR A 340 23.69 21.49 -11.17
N ALA A 341 25.00 21.61 -10.92
CA ALA A 341 25.97 22.07 -11.93
C ALA A 341 26.07 21.11 -13.13
N TYR A 342 25.87 19.80 -12.90
CA TYR A 342 25.93 18.76 -13.93
C TYR A 342 24.59 18.54 -14.65
N VAL A 343 23.50 19.15 -14.18
CA VAL A 343 22.17 19.03 -14.79
C VAL A 343 22.06 19.95 -16.02
N PRO A 344 21.65 19.42 -17.20
CA PRO A 344 21.39 20.22 -18.39
C PRO A 344 20.41 21.35 -18.12
N VAL A 345 20.62 22.52 -18.74
CA VAL A 345 19.78 23.71 -18.52
C VAL A 345 18.29 23.42 -18.67
N SER A 346 17.92 22.61 -19.67
CA SER A 346 16.54 22.19 -19.92
C SER A 346 15.90 21.42 -18.76
N LYS A 347 16.68 20.74 -17.91
CA LYS A 347 16.21 19.91 -16.79
C LYS A 347 16.44 20.53 -15.41
N ARG A 348 17.08 21.70 -15.31
CA ARG A 348 17.34 22.36 -14.01
C ARG A 348 16.06 22.71 -13.24
N HIS A 349 14.96 22.96 -13.94
CA HIS A 349 13.66 23.20 -13.30
C HIS A 349 13.15 21.94 -12.57
N LEU A 350 13.35 20.75 -13.15
CA LEU A 350 13.03 19.46 -12.50
C LEU A 350 13.90 19.23 -11.27
N MET A 351 15.19 19.58 -11.30
CA MET A 351 16.06 19.47 -10.11
C MET A 351 15.57 20.37 -8.97
N LYS A 352 15.11 21.59 -9.29
CA LYS A 352 14.50 22.49 -8.29
C LYS A 352 13.21 21.89 -7.70
N GLN A 353 12.33 21.35 -8.55
CA GLN A 353 11.10 20.70 -8.10
C GLN A 353 11.39 19.49 -7.20
N ARG A 354 12.43 18.70 -7.52
CA ARG A 354 12.90 17.58 -6.69
C ARG A 354 13.32 18.04 -5.29
N ILE A 355 14.16 19.08 -5.20
CA ILE A 355 14.61 19.63 -3.92
C ILE A 355 13.44 20.16 -3.08
N VAL A 356 12.48 20.85 -3.72
CA VAL A 356 11.26 21.32 -3.04
C VAL A 356 10.46 20.13 -2.50
N ARG A 357 10.19 19.13 -3.36
CA ARG A 357 9.48 17.91 -2.96
C ARG A 357 10.16 17.16 -1.82
N LEU A 358 11.49 17.08 -1.81
CA LEU A 358 12.25 16.46 -0.72
C LEU A 358 12.00 17.17 0.62
N LYS A 359 12.02 18.50 0.62
CA LYS A 359 11.72 19.30 1.83
C LYS A 359 10.28 19.12 2.28
N ASP A 360 9.34 19.18 1.35
CA ASP A 360 7.92 19.00 1.65
C ASP A 360 7.64 17.59 2.19
N ASN A 361 8.24 16.56 1.58
CA ASN A 361 8.06 15.18 1.99
C ASN A 361 8.73 14.89 3.34
N LEU A 362 9.83 15.56 3.69
CA LEU A 362 10.49 15.34 4.98
C LEU A 362 9.53 15.60 6.15
N LEU A 363 8.72 16.66 6.07
CA LEU A 363 7.72 17.02 7.08
C LEU A 363 6.70 15.91 7.36
N TYR A 364 6.36 15.13 6.33
CA TYR A 364 5.32 14.10 6.43
C TYR A 364 5.87 12.67 6.40
N LEU A 365 7.20 12.50 6.43
CA LEU A 365 7.84 11.19 6.33
C LEU A 365 7.47 10.27 7.49
N PHE A 366 7.66 10.74 8.72
CA PHE A 366 7.36 9.95 9.93
C PHE A 366 5.86 9.73 10.13
N PRO A 367 4.98 10.75 9.97
CA PRO A 367 3.54 10.54 9.90
C PRO A 367 3.13 9.47 8.88
N SER A 368 3.69 9.53 7.67
CA SER A 368 3.40 8.56 6.61
C SER A 368 3.85 7.14 6.98
N ILE A 369 5.00 6.97 7.62
CA ILE A 369 5.46 5.64 8.09
C ILE A 369 4.53 5.09 9.16
N GLY A 370 4.11 5.93 10.12
CA GLY A 370 3.21 5.55 11.21
C GLY A 370 1.83 5.11 10.72
N MET A 371 1.18 5.94 9.91
CA MET A 371 -0.13 5.62 9.32
C MET A 371 -0.05 4.46 8.35
N GLY A 372 0.96 4.48 7.48
CA GLY A 372 1.13 3.49 6.44
C GLY A 372 1.34 2.09 6.97
N SER A 373 2.18 1.93 8.00
CA SER A 373 2.41 0.62 8.63
C SER A 373 1.13 0.04 9.23
N TYR A 374 0.29 0.89 9.83
CA TYR A 374 -1.01 0.48 10.37
C TYR A 374 -2.00 0.06 9.27
N TYR A 375 -2.15 0.89 8.24
CA TYR A 375 -3.08 0.60 7.13
C TYR A 375 -2.66 -0.61 6.30
N ALA A 376 -1.35 -0.88 6.15
CA ALA A 376 -0.85 -2.09 5.52
C ALA A 376 -1.42 -3.35 6.18
N ILE A 377 -1.40 -3.42 7.52
CA ILE A 377 -1.97 -4.55 8.27
C ILE A 377 -3.50 -4.60 8.09
N LYS A 378 -4.18 -3.45 8.25
CA LYS A 378 -5.65 -3.40 8.19
C LYS A 378 -6.18 -3.78 6.81
N GLN A 379 -5.58 -3.29 5.72
CA GLN A 379 -5.95 -3.67 4.36
C GLN A 379 -5.66 -5.14 4.06
N TYR A 380 -4.53 -5.69 4.53
CA TYR A 380 -4.21 -7.11 4.38
C TYR A 380 -5.26 -8.01 5.07
N ASN A 381 -5.61 -7.71 6.32
CA ASN A 381 -6.60 -8.47 7.08
C ASN A 381 -7.99 -8.38 6.43
N LEU A 382 -8.38 -7.18 6.00
CA LEU A 382 -9.65 -6.94 5.33
C LEU A 382 -9.76 -7.73 4.02
N ALA A 383 -8.73 -7.64 3.18
CA ALA A 383 -8.71 -8.34 1.91
C ALA A 383 -8.68 -9.86 2.09
N SER A 384 -7.97 -10.36 3.09
CA SER A 384 -7.98 -11.79 3.45
C SER A 384 -9.38 -12.26 3.87
N LYS A 385 -10.08 -11.46 4.68
CA LYS A 385 -11.44 -11.79 5.10
C LYS A 385 -12.46 -11.72 3.96
N TYR A 386 -12.34 -10.75 3.08
CA TYR A 386 -13.20 -10.68 1.89
C TYR A 386 -12.92 -11.81 0.90
N SER A 387 -11.66 -12.28 0.83
CA SER A 387 -11.28 -13.41 -0.04
C SER A 387 -11.92 -14.70 0.43
N SER A 388 -11.94 -14.97 1.74
CA SER A 388 -12.57 -16.20 2.26
C SER A 388 -14.06 -16.29 1.92
N VAL A 389 -14.73 -15.14 1.80
CA VAL A 389 -16.13 -15.06 1.40
C VAL A 389 -16.32 -15.47 -0.08
N THR A 390 -15.45 -15.01 -0.98
CA THR A 390 -15.50 -15.38 -2.41
C THR A 390 -15.05 -16.82 -2.66
N GLU A 391 -14.11 -17.32 -1.86
CA GLU A 391 -13.62 -18.70 -1.91
C GLU A 391 -14.73 -19.73 -1.69
N VAL A 392 -15.72 -19.46 -0.83
CA VAL A 392 -16.87 -20.36 -0.62
C VAL A 392 -17.67 -20.55 -1.91
N ILE A 393 -17.94 -19.48 -2.66
CA ILE A 393 -18.69 -19.53 -3.91
C ILE A 393 -17.90 -20.25 -5.00
N ILE A 394 -16.60 -19.92 -5.11
CA ILE A 394 -15.71 -20.52 -6.10
C ILE A 394 -15.57 -22.02 -5.84
N SER A 395 -15.33 -22.41 -4.59
CA SER A 395 -15.16 -23.81 -4.19
C SER A 395 -16.43 -24.63 -4.44
N ALA A 396 -17.61 -24.08 -4.13
CA ALA A 396 -18.88 -24.73 -4.42
C ALA A 396 -19.10 -24.93 -5.93
N SER A 397 -18.74 -23.95 -6.76
CA SER A 397 -18.80 -24.06 -8.22
C SER A 397 -17.85 -25.14 -8.76
N ASP A 398 -16.63 -25.20 -8.25
CA ASP A 398 -15.61 -26.14 -8.70
C ASP A 398 -16.01 -27.58 -8.33
N ALA A 399 -16.51 -27.80 -7.10
CA ALA A 399 -17.04 -29.09 -6.66
C ALA A 399 -18.22 -29.55 -7.53
N GLN A 400 -19.17 -28.66 -7.84
CA GLN A 400 -20.30 -28.98 -8.73
C GLN A 400 -19.83 -29.37 -10.14
N SER A 401 -18.81 -28.70 -10.65
CA SER A 401 -18.22 -28.97 -11.97
C SER A 401 -17.54 -30.34 -12.01
N GLU A 402 -16.80 -30.70 -10.95
CA GLU A 402 -16.18 -32.03 -10.80
C GLU A 402 -17.20 -33.16 -10.68
N MET A 403 -18.30 -32.95 -9.95
CA MET A 403 -19.41 -33.90 -9.87
C MET A 403 -20.09 -34.11 -11.24
N ASN A 404 -20.24 -33.05 -12.02
CA ASN A 404 -20.82 -33.13 -13.36
C ASN A 404 -19.86 -33.81 -14.36
N ALA A 405 -18.56 -33.55 -14.27
CA ALA A 405 -17.55 -34.21 -15.10
C ALA A 405 -17.42 -35.71 -14.80
N SER A 406 -17.50 -36.10 -13.53
CA SER A 406 -17.45 -37.50 -13.09
C SER A 406 -18.72 -38.28 -13.44
N SER A 407 -19.91 -37.68 -13.36
CA SER A 407 -21.15 -38.33 -13.81
C SER A 407 -21.18 -38.53 -15.34
N THR A 408 -20.69 -37.56 -16.11
CA THR A 408 -20.58 -37.65 -17.58
C THR A 408 -19.55 -38.71 -18.02
N SER A 409 -18.45 -38.89 -17.28
CA SER A 409 -17.44 -39.93 -17.58
C SER A 409 -17.93 -41.34 -17.25
N VAL A 410 -18.77 -41.49 -16.23
CA VAL A 410 -19.43 -42.77 -15.91
C VAL A 410 -20.50 -43.12 -16.96
N GLU A 411 -21.32 -42.17 -17.40
CA GLU A 411 -22.30 -42.40 -18.47
C GLU A 411 -21.63 -42.79 -19.80
N SER A 412 -20.55 -42.11 -20.18
CA SER A 412 -19.81 -42.46 -21.40
C SER A 412 -19.10 -43.82 -21.32
N ALA A 413 -18.63 -44.23 -20.14
CA ALA A 413 -18.10 -45.58 -19.93
C ALA A 413 -19.18 -46.68 -19.95
N VAL A 414 -20.38 -46.41 -19.42
CA VAL A 414 -21.53 -47.34 -19.45
C VAL A 414 -22.08 -47.49 -20.88
N VAL A 415 -22.08 -46.44 -21.69
CA VAL A 415 -22.48 -46.52 -23.11
C VAL A 415 -21.46 -47.31 -23.93
N GLN A 416 -20.16 -47.21 -23.64
CA GLN A 416 -19.12 -48.00 -24.32
C GLN A 416 -19.07 -49.48 -23.91
N GLN A 417 -19.59 -49.86 -22.74
CA GLN A 417 -19.71 -51.28 -22.34
C GLN A 417 -20.97 -51.96 -22.88
N ASN A 418 -21.95 -51.20 -23.36
CA ASN A 418 -23.21 -51.69 -23.92
C ASN A 418 -23.25 -51.66 -25.47
N LEU A 419 -22.12 -51.37 -26.11
CA LEU A 419 -21.86 -51.49 -27.55
C LEU A 419 -20.81 -52.58 -27.76
#